data_AF-A0A349A3J9-F1
#
_entry.id   AF-A0A349A3J9-F1
#
_cell.length_a   1.000
_cell.length_b   1.000
_cell.length_c   1.000
_cell.angle_alpha   90.00
_cell.angle_beta   90.00
_cell.angle_gamma   90.00
#
_symmetry.space_group_name_H-M   'P 1'
#
loop_
_entity.id
_entity.type
_entity.pdbx_description
1 polymer ?
#
loop_
_entity_poly.entity_id
_entity_poly.type
_entity_poly.pdbx_seq_one_letter_code
_entity_poly.pdbx_strand_id
1 'polypeptide(L)' 'MTVNLVAIIGPTACGKTALGVRLAREVGGEILSADSRQVYRGLDLGTGKDLDEYRSEAGVVPCHL' A
#
# COMPACT_ATOMS: atom_id res chain seq x y z
N MET A 1 14.73 -4.06 18.56
CA MET A 1 13.27 -4.24 18.44
C MET A 1 12.98 -4.75 17.04
N THR A 2 12.40 -5.94 16.91
CA THR A 2 11.87 -6.43 15.63
C THR A 2 10.45 -5.91 15.48
N VAL A 3 10.23 -5.03 14.51
CA VAL A 3 8.89 -4.57 14.17
C VAL A 3 8.30 -5.57 13.19
N ASN A 4 7.36 -6.39 13.66
CA ASN A 4 6.74 -7.42 12.83
C ASN A 4 5.57 -6.88 11.99
N LEU A 5 5.04 -5.70 12.34
CA LEU A 5 3.90 -5.06 11.68
C LEU A 5 3.88 -3.56 11.95
N VAL A 6 3.61 -2.75 10.92
CA VAL A 6 3.31 -1.32 11.04
C VAL A 6 1.91 -1.07 10.46
N ALA A 7 1.03 -0.44 11.23
CA ALA A 7 -0.29 -0.05 10.77
C ALA A 7 -0.31 1.44 10.39
N ILE A 8 -0.60 1.74 9.11
CA ILE A 8 -0.76 3.10 8.62
C ILE A 8 -2.26 3.39 8.47
N ILE A 9 -2.79 4.19 9.40
CA ILE A 9 -4.22 4.52 9.47
C ILE A 9 -4.47 6.00 9.15
N GLY A 10 -5.70 6.32 8.74
CA GLY A 10 -6.12 7.68 8.45
C GLY A 10 -7.24 7.76 7.41
N PRO A 11 -7.84 8.95 7.22
CA PRO A 11 -8.94 9.17 6.28
C PRO A 11 -8.58 8.81 4.82
N THR A 12 -9.59 8.55 4.00
CA THR A 12 -9.40 8.41 2.54
C THR A 12 -8.76 9.69 1.96
N ALA A 13 -7.90 9.53 0.95
CA ALA A 13 -7.18 10.61 0.27
C ALA A 13 -6.14 11.39 1.11
N CYS A 14 -5.76 10.93 2.31
CA CYS A 14 -4.68 11.56 3.09
C CYS A 14 -3.25 11.10 2.73
N GLY A 15 -3.07 10.36 1.62
CA GLY A 15 -1.73 9.92 1.16
C GLY A 15 -1.15 8.69 1.89
N LYS A 16 -1.98 7.81 2.44
CA LYS A 16 -1.51 6.59 3.16
C LYS A 16 -0.69 5.67 2.27
N THR A 17 -1.11 5.46 1.02
CA THR A 17 -0.43 4.57 0.08
C THR A 17 1.00 5.06 -0.19
N ALA A 18 1.18 6.34 -0.54
CA ALA A 18 2.49 6.97 -0.69
C ALA A 18 3.41 6.75 0.52
N LEU A 19 2.88 6.96 1.72
CA LEU A 19 3.65 6.77 2.95
C LEU A 19 4.03 5.30 3.15
N GLY A 20 3.08 4.38 2.92
CA GLY A 20 3.30 2.93 3.04
C GLY A 20 4.34 2.41 2.05
N VAL A 21 4.26 2.83 0.78
CA VAL A 21 5.24 2.44 -0.26
C VAL A 21 6.62 2.95 0.09
N ARG A 22 6.76 4.21 0.52
CA ARG A 22 8.06 4.76 0.92
C ARG A 22 8.66 3.99 2.10
N LEU A 23 7.86 3.75 3.15
CA LEU A 23 8.32 3.02 4.32
C LEU A 23 8.70 1.57 3.97
N ALA A 24 7.89 0.88 3.16
CA ALA A 24 8.15 -0.49 2.73
C ALA A 24 9.50 -0.60 1.99
N ARG A 25 9.84 0.38 1.15
CA ARG A 25 11.16 0.43 0.49
C ARG A 25 12.31 0.61 1.48
N GLU A 26 12.15 1.48 2.48
CA GLU A 26 13.20 1.73 3.48
C GLU A 26 13.48 0.52 4.37
N VAL A 27 12.45 -0.28 4.67
CA VAL A 27 12.57 -1.43 5.58
C VAL A 27 12.67 -2.78 4.86
N GLY A 28 12.60 -2.80 3.52
CA GLY A 28 12.52 -4.05 2.74
C GLY A 28 11.27 -4.87 3.03
N GLY A 29 10.15 -4.20 3.31
CA GLY A 29 8.88 -4.80 3.70
C GLY A 29 7.88 -4.93 2.56
N GLU A 30 6.73 -5.50 2.90
CA GLU A 30 5.60 -5.72 1.99
C GLU A 30 4.35 -5.00 2.52
N ILE A 31 3.41 -4.70 1.63
CA ILE A 31 2.16 -4.00 1.98
C ILE A 31 0.99 -4.98 2.00
N LEU A 32 0.18 -4.90 3.05
CA LEU A 32 -1.11 -5.56 3.14
C LEU A 32 -2.21 -4.50 3.10
N SER A 33 -3.11 -4.54 2.11
CA SER A 33 -4.25 -3.62 2.09
C SER A 33 -5.22 -3.95 3.22
N ALA A 34 -5.59 -2.92 3.97
CA ALA A 34 -6.60 -2.99 5.02
C ALA A 34 -7.87 -2.21 4.63
N ASP A 35 -8.14 -2.08 3.33
CA ASP A 35 -9.35 -1.45 2.79
C ASP A 35 -10.33 -2.50 2.28
N SER A 36 -11.51 -2.58 2.91
CA SER A 36 -12.54 -3.57 2.58
C SER A 36 -13.14 -3.43 1.19
N ARG A 37 -12.88 -2.31 0.50
CA ARG A 37 -13.35 -2.07 -0.87
C ARG A 37 -12.31 -2.48 -1.91
N GLN A 38 -11.02 -2.51 -1.56
CA GLN A 38 -9.96 -2.84 -2.53
C GLN A 38 -9.95 -4.32 -2.96
N VAL A 39 -10.56 -5.21 -2.17
CA VAL A 39 -10.68 -6.64 -2.51
C VAL A 39 -11.56 -6.93 -3.73
N TYR A 40 -12.44 -6.01 -4.15
CA TYR A 40 -13.37 -6.22 -5.26
C TYR A 40 -12.67 -6.10 -6.62
N ARG A 41 -12.63 -7.18 -7.40
CA ARG A 41 -12.03 -7.19 -8.74
C ARG A 41 -12.78 -6.28 -9.71
N GLY A 42 -12.03 -5.51 -10.51
CA GLY A 42 -12.58 -4.60 -11.52
C GLY A 42 -13.13 -3.29 -10.97
N LEU A 43 -13.17 -3.11 -9.65
CA LEU A 43 -13.56 -1.86 -9.00
C LEU A 43 -12.32 -1.05 -8.61
N ASP A 44 -11.50 -0.65 -9.57
CA ASP A 44 -10.17 -0.07 -9.27
C ASP A 44 -10.22 1.45 -9.10
N LEU A 45 -10.91 2.15 -10.01
CA LEU A 45 -11.05 3.61 -9.98
C LEU A 45 -11.81 4.10 -8.75
N GLY A 46 -12.95 3.47 -8.43
CA GLY A 46 -13.82 3.88 -7.33
C GLY A 46 -13.29 3.56 -5.92
N THR A 47 -12.18 2.83 -5.82
CA THR A 47 -11.55 2.44 -4.54
C THR A 47 -10.09 2.87 -4.45
N GLY A 48 -9.62 3.68 -5.39
CA GLY A 48 -8.25 4.20 -5.39
C GLY A 48 -7.19 3.10 -5.40
N LYS A 49 -7.39 2.04 -6.20
CA LYS A 49 -6.36 1.00 -6.42
C LYS A 49 -5.37 1.49 -7.48
N ASP A 50 -4.51 2.39 -7.07
CA ASP A 50 -3.41 2.86 -7.91
C ASP A 50 -2.21 1.91 -7.78
N LEU A 51 -2.13 0.95 -8.70
CA LEU A 51 -1.06 -0.06 -8.72
C LEU A 51 0.29 0.52 -9.19
N ASP A 52 0.28 1.67 -9.87
CA ASP A 52 1.52 2.28 -10.38
C ASP A 52 2.33 2.92 -9.25
N GLU A 53 1.65 3.36 -8.17
CA GLU A 53 2.29 3.94 -6.98
C GLU A 53 3.29 2.97 -6.31
N TYR A 54 3.09 1.66 -6.46
CA TYR A 54 3.97 0.62 -5.90
C TYR A 54 5.24 0.39 -6.71
N ARG A 55 5.30 0.90 -7.95
CA ARG A 55 6.43 0.70 -8.88
C ARG A 55 7.42 1.86 -8.78
N SER A 56 8.71 1.56 -8.95
CA SER A 56 9.77 2.55 -9.21
C SER A 56 10.92 1.90 -9.97
N GLU A 57 11.96 2.69 -10.29
CA GLU A 57 13.22 2.19 -10.86
C GLU A 57 13.89 1.12 -9.99
N ALA A 58 13.65 1.14 -8.67
CA ALA A 58 14.17 0.17 -7.72
C ALA A 58 13.39 -1.16 -7.70
N GLY A 59 12.29 -1.25 -8.45
CA GLY A 59 11.43 -2.43 -8.51
C GLY A 59 10.01 -2.17 -8.00
N VAL A 60 9.29 -3.26 -7.72
CA VAL A 60 7.90 -3.23 -7.26
C VAL A 60 7.85 -3.60 -5.79
N VAL A 61 7.17 -2.80 -4.97
CA VAL A 61 6.85 -3.18 -3.59
C VAL A 61 5.75 -4.25 -3.63
N PRO A 62 5.97 -5.46 -3.06
CA PRO A 62 4.92 -6.47 -3.00
C PRO A 62 3.72 -5.95 -2.23
N CYS A 63 2.53 -6.09 -2.81
CA CYS A 63 1.27 -5.74 -2.17
C CYS A 63 0.29 -6.91 -2.22
N HIS A 64 -0.46 -7.10 -1.14
CA HIS A 64 -1.42 -8.18 -0.98
C HIS A 64 -2.79 -7.63 -0.59
N LEU A 65 -3.82 -8.36 -1.03
CA LEU A 65 -5.26 -8.09 -0.85
C LEU A 65 -5.78 -6.86 -1.60
#